data_AF-A0A925UXC3-F1
#
_entry.id   AF-A0A925UXC3-F1
#
_cell.length_a   1.000
_cell.length_b   1.000
_cell.length_c   1.000
_cell.angle_alpha   90.00
_cell.angle_beta   90.00
_cell.angle_gamma   90.00
#
_symmetry.space_group_name_H-M   'P 1'
#
loop_
_entity.id
_entity.type
_entity.pdbx_description
1 polymer ?
#
loop_
_entity_poly.entity_id
_entity_poly.type
_entity_poly.pdbx_seq_one_letter_code
_entity_poly.pdbx_strand_id
1 'polypeptide(L)'
;GRYMGECLSPDQTAPLIEEGVREALIHRSYVHPWLPAEPTTITVEFNRSEEADMCAKLLMANRLDAYTMEVKFDSYLEAHQACWVMMAMSFQGIAALN
;
A
#
# COMPACT_ATOMS: atom_id res chain seq x y z
N GLY A 1 8.67 -19.13 6.90
CA GLY A 1 9.56 -17.96 7.08
C GLY A 1 9.35 -16.99 5.93
N ARG A 2 9.93 -15.77 5.93
CA ARG A 2 9.68 -14.76 4.87
C ARG A 2 9.84 -15.27 3.43
N TYR A 3 10.73 -16.25 3.22
CA TYR A 3 11.03 -16.84 1.91
C TYR A 3 10.52 -18.28 1.74
N MET A 4 9.61 -18.74 2.59
CA MET A 4 9.07 -20.10 2.54
C MET A 4 7.59 -20.08 2.86
N GLY A 5 6.77 -20.57 1.94
CA GLY A 5 5.35 -20.83 2.14
C GLY A 5 5.06 -22.32 1.98
N GLU A 6 4.15 -22.83 2.78
CA GLU A 6 3.54 -24.14 2.52
C GLU A 6 2.47 -23.93 1.45
N CYS A 7 2.74 -24.41 0.24
CA CYS A 7 1.88 -24.20 -0.92
C CYS A 7 1.14 -25.50 -1.27
N LEU A 8 -0.13 -25.35 -1.64
CA LEU A 8 -0.89 -26.42 -2.28
C LEU A 8 -0.40 -26.65 -3.70
N SER A 9 -0.56 -27.88 -4.21
CA SER A 9 -0.22 -28.18 -5.61
C SER A 9 -1.20 -27.50 -6.56
N PRO A 10 -0.81 -27.25 -7.83
CA PRO A 10 -1.71 -26.67 -8.83
C PRO A 10 -3.05 -27.41 -8.94
N ASP A 11 -3.03 -28.74 -8.94
CA ASP A 11 -4.22 -29.61 -9.01
C ASP A 11 -5.17 -29.43 -7.82
N GLN A 12 -4.65 -28.96 -6.68
CA GLN A 12 -5.44 -28.61 -5.50
C GLN A 12 -5.90 -27.15 -5.54
N THR A 13 -5.04 -26.22 -5.98
CA THR A 13 -5.38 -24.78 -6.00
C THR A 13 -6.42 -24.41 -7.04
N ALA A 14 -6.37 -25.01 -8.24
CA ALA A 14 -7.30 -24.71 -9.32
C ALA A 14 -8.78 -24.88 -8.91
N PRO A 15 -9.21 -26.05 -8.39
CA PRO A 15 -10.59 -26.20 -7.95
C PRO A 15 -10.96 -25.30 -6.77
N LEU A 16 -10.01 -25.00 -5.87
CA LEU A 16 -10.25 -24.08 -4.74
C LEU A 16 -10.46 -22.63 -5.18
N ILE A 17 -9.73 -22.18 -6.20
CA ILE A 17 -9.90 -20.84 -6.78
C ILE A 17 -11.26 -20.75 -7.47
N GLU A 18 -11.61 -21.75 -8.30
CA GLU A 18 -12.91 -21.78 -8.98
C GLU A 18 -14.07 -21.77 -7.98
N GLU A 19 -13.96 -22.58 -6.93
CA GLU A 19 -14.95 -22.63 -5.86
C GLU A 19 -15.03 -21.31 -5.08
N GLY A 20 -13.89 -20.72 -4.73
CA GLY A 20 -13.84 -19.42 -4.04
C GLY A 20 -14.46 -18.30 -4.88
N VAL A 21 -14.24 -18.31 -6.20
CA VAL A 21 -14.88 -17.37 -7.13
C VAL A 21 -16.39 -17.63 -7.18
N ARG A 22 -16.83 -18.88 -7.29
CA ARG A 22 -18.25 -19.25 -7.31
C ARG A 22 -18.97 -18.75 -6.05
N GLU A 23 -18.41 -19.03 -4.87
CA GLU A 23 -18.94 -18.60 -3.59
C GLU A 23 -18.97 -17.06 -3.47
N ALA A 24 -17.89 -16.39 -3.89
CA ALA A 24 -17.84 -14.93 -3.90
C ALA A 24 -18.94 -14.30 -4.79
N LEU A 25 -19.22 -14.89 -5.95
CA LEU A 25 -20.26 -14.41 -6.88
C LEU A 25 -21.68 -14.62 -6.35
N ILE A 26 -21.92 -15.75 -5.67
CA ILE A 26 -23.20 -16.04 -4.99
C ILE A 26 -23.42 -15.05 -3.85
N HIS A 27 -22.38 -14.75 -3.08
CA HIS A 27 -22.44 -13.93 -1.89
C HIS A 27 -22.05 -12.47 -2.12
N ARG A 28 -21.98 -12.01 -3.37
CA ARG A 28 -21.55 -10.65 -3.72
C ARG A 28 -22.33 -9.54 -3.02
N SER A 29 -23.60 -9.77 -2.70
CA SER A 29 -24.45 -8.79 -2.00
C SER A 29 -24.08 -8.60 -0.53
N TYR A 30 -23.29 -9.50 0.05
CA TYR A 30 -22.79 -9.41 1.43
C TYR A 30 -21.48 -8.62 1.53
N VAL A 31 -20.82 -8.37 0.40
CA VAL A 31 -19.59 -7.58 0.35
C VAL A 31 -19.97 -6.14 0.02
N HIS A 32 -19.75 -5.26 0.98
CA HIS A 32 -19.93 -3.83 0.77
C HIS A 32 -18.66 -3.22 0.17
N PRO A 33 -18.78 -2.26 -0.78
CA PRO A 33 -17.63 -1.52 -1.25
C PRO A 33 -16.88 -0.87 -0.09
N TRP A 34 -15.56 -0.99 -0.11
CA TRP A 34 -14.72 -0.22 0.80
C TRP A 34 -14.66 1.23 0.29
N LEU A 35 -15.27 2.13 1.05
CA LEU A 35 -15.34 3.55 0.75
C LEU A 35 -14.53 4.31 1.81
N PRO A 36 -13.26 4.65 1.56
CA PRO A 36 -12.46 5.42 2.50
C PRO A 36 -13.09 6.79 2.76
N ALA A 37 -12.93 7.28 3.99
CA ALA A 37 -13.44 8.59 4.37
C ALA A 37 -12.65 9.72 3.69
N GLU A 38 -13.36 10.79 3.35
CA GLU A 38 -12.82 12.00 2.73
C GLU A 38 -13.00 13.19 3.70
N PRO A 39 -11.98 14.06 3.90
CA PRO A 39 -10.65 14.01 3.29
C PRO A 39 -9.82 12.81 3.77
N THR A 40 -9.02 12.23 2.88
CA THR A 40 -8.20 11.05 3.15
C THR A 40 -6.79 11.46 3.59
N THR A 41 -6.34 10.90 4.70
CA THR A 41 -4.95 10.94 5.15
C THR A 41 -4.30 9.58 4.90
N ILE A 42 -3.12 9.56 4.26
CA ILE A 42 -2.28 8.37 4.14
C ILE A 42 -0.94 8.63 4.83
N THR A 43 -0.56 7.67 5.67
CA THR A 43 0.71 7.66 6.39
C THR A 43 1.57 6.52 5.85
N VAL A 44 2.85 6.81 5.58
CA VAL A 44 3.82 5.84 5.09
C VAL A 44 5.02 5.83 6.04
N GLU A 45 5.23 4.68 6.68
CA GLU A 45 6.42 4.40 7.48
C GLU A 45 7.47 3.71 6.60
N PHE A 46 8.66 4.31 6.53
CA PHE A 46 9.78 3.78 5.77
C PHE A 46 10.72 2.98 6.67
N ASN A 47 11.46 2.05 6.06
CA ASN A 47 12.40 1.21 6.80
C ASN A 47 13.66 1.99 7.23
N ARG A 48 14.02 3.05 6.51
CA ARG A 48 15.19 3.90 6.75
C ARG A 48 14.82 5.37 6.80
N SER A 49 15.59 6.17 7.53
CA SER A 49 15.34 7.61 7.64
C SER A 49 15.65 8.36 6.35
N GLU A 50 16.61 7.89 5.54
CA GLU A 50 17.01 8.49 4.27
C GLU A 50 15.90 8.39 3.22
N GLU A 51 15.09 7.34 3.29
CA GLU A 51 13.88 7.17 2.47
C GLU A 51 12.85 8.26 2.79
N ALA A 52 12.62 8.51 4.08
CA ALA A 52 11.75 9.58 4.56
C ALA A 52 12.32 10.97 4.23
N ASP A 53 13.65 11.16 4.34
CA ASP A 53 14.32 12.42 4.00
C ASP A 53 14.12 12.82 2.54
N MET A 54 14.15 11.84 1.63
CA MET A 54 13.85 12.10 0.23
C MET A 54 12.39 12.49 0.05
N CYS A 55 11.46 11.79 0.68
CA CYS A 55 10.03 12.13 0.61
C CYS A 55 9.72 13.52 1.20
N ALA A 56 10.45 13.97 2.23
CA ALA A 56 10.29 15.28 2.85
C ALA A 56 10.60 16.46 1.91
N LYS A 57 11.19 16.21 0.73
CA LYS A 57 11.37 17.22 -0.32
C LYS A 57 10.09 17.51 -1.12
N LEU A 58 9.07 16.67 -1.01
CA LEU A 58 7.77 16.88 -1.64
C LEU A 58 6.96 17.90 -0.85
N LEU A 59 6.51 18.97 -1.50
CA LEU A 59 5.73 20.05 -0.86
C LEU A 59 4.46 19.54 -0.14
N MET A 60 3.85 18.48 -0.69
CA MET A 60 2.60 17.90 -0.18
C MET A 60 2.78 16.94 1.00
N ALA A 61 4.02 16.56 1.34
CA ALA A 61 4.30 15.57 2.36
C ALA A 61 4.74 16.22 3.68
N ASN A 62 4.10 15.84 4.77
CA ASN A 62 4.45 16.25 6.13
C ASN A 62 5.22 15.14 6.81
N ARG A 63 6.32 15.47 7.50
CA ARG A 63 7.07 14.49 8.30
C ARG A 63 6.49 14.42 9.71
N LEU A 64 6.08 13.22 10.13
CA LEU A 64 5.58 12.98 11.50
C LEU A 64 6.73 12.63 12.45
N ASP A 65 7.68 11.82 11.99
CA ASP A 65 8.87 11.41 12.74
C ASP A 65 10.04 11.06 11.80
N ALA A 66 11.10 10.44 12.34
CA ALA A 66 12.30 10.09 11.58
C ALA A 66 12.05 9.13 10.40
N TYR A 67 10.98 8.34 10.41
CA TYR A 67 10.68 7.29 9.44
C TYR A 67 9.32 7.48 8.76
N THR A 68 8.45 8.33 9.30
CA THR A 68 7.04 8.40 8.91
C THR A 68 6.70 9.70 8.20
N MET A 69 6.09 9.57 7.02
CA MET A 69 5.56 10.68 6.22
C MET A 69 4.04 10.60 6.12
N GLU A 70 3.38 11.75 6.02
CA GLU A 70 1.94 11.88 5.91
C GLU A 70 1.57 12.77 4.71
N VAL A 71 0.52 12.39 4.00
CA VAL A 71 -0.16 13.23 3.02
C VAL A 71 -1.65 13.28 3.32
N LYS A 72 -2.28 14.41 3.05
CA LYS A 72 -3.73 14.60 3.22
C LYS A 72 -4.31 15.31 2.01
N PHE A 73 -5.34 14.71 1.42
CA PHE A 73 -6.05 15.24 0.25
C PHE A 73 -7.56 15.11 0.42
N ASP A 74 -8.31 15.87 -0.39
CA ASP A 74 -9.77 15.86 -0.34
C ASP A 74 -10.36 14.53 -0.84
N SER A 75 -9.65 13.84 -1.74
CA SER A 75 -10.05 12.53 -2.26
C SER A 75 -9.06 11.41 -1.95
N TYR A 76 -9.56 10.18 -1.81
CA TYR A 76 -8.70 9.00 -1.68
C TYR A 76 -7.79 8.81 -2.90
N LEU A 77 -8.30 9.12 -4.10
CA LEU A 77 -7.55 8.96 -5.34
C LEU A 77 -6.27 9.80 -5.33
N GLU A 78 -6.36 11.07 -4.94
CA GLU A 78 -5.21 11.98 -4.84
C GLU A 78 -4.25 11.54 -3.73
N ALA A 79 -4.77 11.19 -2.55
CA ALA A 79 -3.95 10.70 -1.45
C ALA A 79 -3.17 9.42 -1.85
N HIS A 80 -3.84 8.50 -2.53
CA HIS A 80 -3.23 7.27 -3.04
C HIS A 80 -2.16 7.56 -4.08
N GLN A 81 -2.41 8.46 -5.04
CA GLN A 81 -1.38 8.88 -6.00
C GLN A 81 -0.17 9.51 -5.31
N ALA A 82 -0.38 10.38 -4.33
CA ALA A 82 0.70 10.97 -3.55
C ALA A 82 1.51 9.92 -2.78
N CYS A 83 0.86 8.87 -2.25
CA CYS A 83 1.54 7.72 -1.65
C CYS A 83 2.48 7.02 -2.65
N TRP A 84 2.03 6.78 -3.89
CA TRP A 84 2.90 6.22 -4.94
C TRP A 84 4.10 7.12 -5.26
N VAL A 85 3.91 8.43 -5.30
CA VAL A 85 5.01 9.39 -5.52
C VAL A 85 6.02 9.33 -4.38
N MET A 86 5.56 9.26 -3.11
CA MET A 86 6.45 9.08 -1.95
C MET A 86 7.24 7.77 -2.05
N MET A 87 6.58 6.65 -2.34
CA MET A 87 7.26 5.35 -2.53
C MET A 87 8.26 5.36 -3.69
N ALA A 88 7.96 6.06 -4.78
CA ALA A 88 8.90 6.19 -5.90
C ALA A 88 10.13 7.03 -5.51
N MET A 89 9.93 8.08 -4.72
CA MET A 89 10.99 8.98 -4.28
C MET A 89 11.90 8.33 -3.22
N SER A 90 11.36 7.45 -2.38
CA SER A 90 12.13 6.76 -1.35
C SER A 90 13.28 5.92 -1.92
N PHE A 91 13.13 5.36 -3.13
CA PHE A 91 14.20 4.63 -3.82
C PHE A 91 15.46 5.47 -4.05
N GLN A 92 15.34 6.80 -4.19
CA GLN A 92 16.50 7.68 -4.29
C GLN A 92 17.27 7.76 -2.96
N GLY A 93 16.56 7.62 -1.82
CA GLY A 93 17.18 7.57 -0.50
C GLY A 93 17.95 6.27 -0.28
N ILE A 94 17.42 5.16 -0.80
CA ILE A 94 18.13 3.87 -0.84
C ILE A 94 19.42 3.98 -1.68
N ALA A 95 19.33 4.60 -2.86
CA ALA A 95 20.46 4.72 -3.78
C ALA A 95 21.59 5.62 -3.26
N ALA A 96 21.28 6.65 -2.47
CA ALA A 96 22.27 7.56 -1.89
C ALA A 96 23.23 6.90 -0.87
N LEU A 97 22.93 5.67 -0.44
CA LEU A 97 23.73 4.90 0.51
C LEU A 97 24.68 3.88 -0.16
N ASN A 98 24.60 3.72 -1.49
CA ASN A 98 25.46 2.83 -2.28
C ASN A 98 26.50 3.63 -3.06
#